data_AF-A0A9P5WX10-F1
#
_entry.id   AF-A0A9P5WX10-F1
#
_cell.length_a   1.000
_cell.length_b   1.000
_cell.length_c   1.000
_cell.angle_alpha   90.00
_cell.angle_beta   90.00
_cell.angle_gamma   90.00
#
_symmetry.space_group_name_H-M   'P 1'
#
loop_
_entity.id
_entity.type
_entity.pdbx_description
1 polymer ?
#
loop_
_entity_poly.entity_id
_entity_poly.type
_entity_poly.pdbx_seq_one_letter_code
_entity_poly.pdbx_strand_id
1 'polypeptide(L)'
;YQQLYTIIKSTILKNCDAGLPINVLMTQVMIQGYIEAMAPELLRQGFKCSYHFTQHFLEAELRWSYRTGTCAAQKTPENWKVQCEEMFF
;
A
#
# COMPACT_ATOMS: atom_id res chain seq x y z
N TYR A 1 -12.59 -14.30 -8.28
CA TYR A 1 -11.54 -13.27 -8.07
C TYR A 1 -11.75 -12.37 -6.85
N GLN A 2 -12.97 -12.14 -6.35
CA GLN A 2 -13.19 -11.33 -5.13
C GLN A 2 -12.40 -11.85 -3.92
N GLN A 3 -12.41 -13.16 -3.66
CA GLN A 3 -11.64 -13.78 -2.58
C GLN A 3 -10.13 -13.56 -2.71
N LEU A 4 -9.57 -13.73 -3.91
CA LEU A 4 -8.15 -13.48 -4.21
C LEU A 4 -7.77 -12.04 -3.89
N TYR A 5 -8.59 -11.09 -4.34
CA TYR A 5 -8.40 -9.67 -4.06
C TYR A 5 -8.43 -9.37 -2.56
N THR A 6 -9.38 -9.95 -1.80
CA THR A 6 -9.45 -9.79 -0.34
C THR A 6 -8.19 -10.31 0.35
N ILE A 7 -7.68 -11.48 -0.07
CA ILE A 7 -6.46 -12.07 0.49
C ILE A 7 -5.26 -11.16 0.24
N ILE A 8 -5.03 -10.77 -1.02
CA ILE A 8 -3.93 -9.88 -1.42
C ILE A 8 -3.98 -8.58 -0.61
N LYS A 9 -5.15 -7.93 -0.54
CA LYS A 9 -5.35 -6.70 0.23
C LYS A 9 -5.03 -6.90 1.70
N SER A 10 -5.55 -7.96 2.31
CA SER A 10 -5.36 -8.23 3.74
C SER A 10 -3.90 -8.52 4.09
N THR A 11 -3.16 -9.21 3.22
CA THR A 11 -1.74 -9.50 3.44
C THR A 11 -0.91 -8.23 3.38
N ILE A 12 -1.15 -7.38 2.38
CA ILE A 12 -0.39 -6.14 2.23
C ILE A 12 -0.66 -5.21 3.41
N LEU A 13 -1.91 -5.09 3.86
CA LEU A 13 -2.27 -4.34 5.07
C LEU A 13 -1.56 -4.87 6.32
N LYS A 14 -1.57 -6.19 6.55
CA LYS A 14 -0.85 -6.80 7.67
C LYS A 14 0.65 -6.51 7.65
N ASN A 15 1.25 -6.48 6.45
CA ASN A 15 2.66 -6.15 6.31
C ASN A 15 2.92 -4.65 6.63
N CYS A 16 2.01 -3.76 6.23
CA CYS A 16 2.07 -2.35 6.67
C CYS A 16 1.98 -2.22 8.19
N ASP A 17 1.02 -2.91 8.82
CA ASP A 17 0.82 -2.88 10.27
C ASP A 17 2.03 -3.45 11.04
N ALA A 18 2.74 -4.41 10.43
CA ALA A 18 3.99 -4.97 10.94
C ALA A 18 5.22 -4.04 10.72
N GLY A 19 5.04 -2.88 10.11
CA GLY A 19 6.13 -1.94 9.82
C GLY A 19 7.06 -2.39 8.69
N LEU A 20 6.66 -3.37 7.87
CA LEU A 20 7.45 -3.80 6.73
C LEU A 20 7.38 -2.75 5.61
N PRO A 21 8.52 -2.39 4.99
CA PRO A 21 8.52 -1.41 3.91
C PRO A 21 7.79 -1.96 2.69
N ILE A 22 6.61 -1.40 2.38
CA ILE A 22 5.88 -1.70 1.15
C ILE A 22 6.36 -0.77 0.04
N ASN A 23 6.89 -1.38 -1.03
CA ASN A 23 7.20 -0.71 -2.28
C ASN A 23 6.50 -1.39 -3.45
N VAL A 24 6.49 -0.72 -4.61
CA VAL A 24 5.78 -1.20 -5.81
C VAL A 24 6.32 -2.56 -6.26
N LEU A 25 7.64 -2.75 -6.26
CA LEU A 25 8.25 -4.00 -6.74
C LEU A 25 7.88 -5.19 -5.83
N MET A 26 7.99 -5.04 -4.52
CA MET A 26 7.59 -6.08 -3.56
C MET A 26 6.11 -6.41 -3.70
N THR A 27 5.27 -5.39 -3.85
CA THR A 27 3.83 -5.57 -4.05
C THR A 27 3.54 -6.32 -5.34
N GLN A 28 4.23 -6.00 -6.43
CA GLN A 28 4.07 -6.66 -7.72
C GLN A 28 4.41 -8.15 -7.61
N VAL A 29 5.54 -8.49 -6.96
CA VAL A 29 5.94 -9.89 -6.73
C VAL A 29 4.94 -10.62 -5.86
N MET A 30 4.43 -9.99 -4.80
CA MET A 30 3.40 -10.58 -3.94
C MET A 30 2.11 -10.86 -4.72
N ILE A 31 1.59 -9.87 -5.45
CA ILE A 31 0.38 -10.01 -6.26
C ILE A 31 0.57 -11.14 -7.29
N GLN A 32 1.71 -11.15 -7.98
CA GLN A 32 2.01 -12.17 -8.97
C GLN A 32 2.06 -13.57 -8.33
N GLY A 33 2.76 -13.75 -7.20
CA GLY A 33 2.82 -15.03 -6.50
C GLY A 33 1.45 -15.53 -6.04
N TYR A 34 0.58 -14.64 -5.56
CA TYR A 34 -0.80 -15.00 -5.23
C TYR A 34 -1.63 -15.40 -6.44
N ILE A 35 -1.47 -14.71 -7.58
CA ILE A 35 -2.15 -15.09 -8.82
C ILE A 35 -1.63 -16.44 -9.31
N GLU A 36 -0.32 -16.69 -9.29
CA GLU A 36 0.26 -17.98 -9.68
C GLU A 36 -0.26 -19.13 -8.81
N ALA A 37 -0.41 -18.90 -7.50
CA ALA A 37 -0.87 -19.91 -6.56
C ALA A 37 -2.39 -20.18 -6.62
N MET A 38 -3.22 -19.15 -6.85
CA MET A 38 -4.67 -19.26 -6.66
C MET A 38 -5.50 -19.08 -7.94
N ALA A 39 -4.93 -18.44 -8.97
CA ALA A 39 -5.63 -18.12 -10.21
C ALA A 39 -4.65 -18.06 -11.42
N PRO A 40 -3.88 -19.13 -11.70
CA PRO A 40 -2.90 -19.13 -12.78
C PRO A 40 -3.52 -18.92 -14.17
N GLU A 41 -4.82 -19.19 -14.32
CA GLU A 41 -5.59 -18.90 -15.53
C GLU A 41 -5.58 -17.41 -15.90
N LEU A 42 -5.50 -16.49 -14.93
CA LEU A 42 -5.42 -15.05 -15.21
C LEU A 42 -4.13 -14.70 -15.98
N LEU A 43 -3.02 -15.35 -15.62
CA LEU A 43 -1.74 -15.13 -16.31
C LEU A 43 -1.79 -15.69 -17.73
N ARG A 44 -2.47 -16.82 -17.93
CA ARG A 44 -2.70 -17.40 -19.26
C ARG A 44 -3.61 -16.54 -20.14
N GLN A 45 -4.54 -15.80 -19.52
CA GLN A 45 -5.40 -14.82 -20.19
C GLN A 45 -4.67 -13.50 -20.52
N GLY A 46 -3.38 -13.38 -20.17
CA GLY A 46 -2.55 -12.22 -20.49
C GLY A 46 -2.60 -11.13 -19.41
N PHE A 47 -3.11 -11.42 -18.21
CA PHE A 47 -2.99 -10.49 -17.10
C PHE A 47 -1.50 -10.24 -16.79
N LYS A 48 -1.09 -8.97 -16.87
CA LYS A 48 0.24 -8.52 -16.49
C LYS A 48 0.13 -7.62 -15.28
N CYS A 49 0.72 -8.05 -14.16
CA CYS A 49 0.93 -7.18 -13.02
C CYS A 49 1.99 -6.14 -13.40
N SER A 50 1.56 -5.02 -13.99
CA SER A 50 2.45 -3.94 -14.42
C SER A 50 2.77 -3.01 -13.25
N TYR A 51 3.82 -2.21 -13.40
CA TYR A 51 4.14 -1.16 -12.44
C TYR A 51 2.94 -0.22 -12.24
N HIS A 52 2.32 0.24 -13.34
CA HIS A 52 1.15 1.13 -13.30
C HIS A 52 -0.04 0.49 -12.58
N PHE A 53 -0.34 -0.78 -12.86
CA PHE A 53 -1.38 -1.51 -12.14
C PHE A 53 -1.09 -1.56 -10.64
N THR A 54 0.14 -1.89 -10.27
CA THR A 54 0.54 -2.05 -8.87
C THR A 54 0.53 -0.73 -8.12
N GLN A 55 1.00 0.36 -8.75
CA GLN A 55 0.93 1.70 -8.18
C GLN A 55 -0.53 2.12 -7.96
N HIS A 56 -1.39 1.95 -8.97
CA HIS A 56 -2.80 2.28 -8.85
C HIS A 56 -3.51 1.44 -7.77
N PHE A 57 -3.16 0.15 -7.65
CA PHE A 57 -3.65 -0.72 -6.58
C PHE A 57 -3.23 -0.20 -5.20
N LEU A 58 -1.96 0.16 -5.01
CA LEU A 58 -1.45 0.69 -3.75
C LEU A 58 -2.09 2.05 -3.39
N GLU A 59 -2.26 2.93 -4.36
CA GLU A 59 -2.94 4.22 -4.18
C GLU A 59 -4.41 4.04 -3.81
N ALA A 60 -5.14 3.15 -4.49
CA ALA A 60 -6.55 2.90 -4.24
C ALA A 60 -6.81 2.22 -2.90
N GLU A 61 -6.01 1.20 -2.55
CA GLU A 61 -6.28 0.35 -1.39
C GLU A 61 -5.64 0.84 -0.09
N LEU A 62 -4.45 1.44 -0.19
CA LEU A 62 -3.67 1.83 0.98
C LEU A 62 -3.52 3.35 1.11
N ARG A 63 -4.08 4.14 0.16
CA ARG A 63 -3.76 5.58 0.01
C ARG A 63 -2.26 5.82 -0.04
N TRP A 64 -1.51 4.81 -0.50
CA TRP A 64 -0.07 4.83 -0.55
C TRP A 64 0.32 5.70 -1.73
N SER A 65 0.69 6.94 -1.44
CA SER A 65 1.45 7.76 -2.39
C SER A 65 2.89 7.77 -1.92
N TYR A 66 3.84 7.81 -2.86
CA TYR A 66 5.27 7.95 -2.61
C TYR A 66 5.63 9.13 -1.67
N ARG A 67 4.69 10.05 -1.35
CA ARG A 67 4.92 11.29 -0.59
C ARG A 67 3.84 11.69 0.42
N THR A 68 2.94 10.79 0.88
CA THR A 68 1.88 11.24 1.81
C THR A 68 2.44 11.66 3.18
N GLY A 69 3.48 10.98 3.68
CA GLY A 69 4.10 11.32 4.98
C GLY A 69 4.78 12.69 5.00
N THR A 70 5.41 13.11 3.90
CA THR A 70 6.07 14.42 3.80
C THR A 70 5.10 15.59 3.71
N CYS A 71 3.87 15.38 3.21
CA CYS A 71 2.87 16.45 3.17
C CYS A 71 2.24 16.74 4.55
N ALA A 72 2.23 15.77 5.47
CA ALA A 72 1.79 16.01 6.85
C ALA A 72 2.81 16.89 7.61
N ALA A 73 4.11 16.60 7.47
CA ALA A 73 5.18 17.41 8.05
C ALA A 73 5.24 18.84 7.46
N GLN A 74 4.88 19.03 6.19
CA GLN A 74 4.81 20.35 5.54
C GLN A 74 3.63 21.22 5.99
N LYS A 75 2.61 20.64 6.62
CA LYS A 75 1.44 21.37 7.14
C LYS A 75 1.50 21.59 8.65
N THR A 76 2.66 21.35 9.24
CA THR A 76 2.91 21.62 10.66
C THR A 76 2.83 23.14 10.87
N PRO A 77 1.89 23.67 11.67
CA PRO A 77 1.82 25.09 12.00
C PRO A 77 3.12 25.56 12.65
N GLU A 78 3.55 26.81 12.47
CA GLU A 78 4.78 27.33 13.09
C GLU A 78 4.81 27.16 14.62
N ASN A 79 3.62 27.16 15.25
CA ASN A 79 3.42 27.00 16.69
C ASN A 79 3.19 25.54 17.14
N TRP A 80 3.52 24.54 16.32
CA TRP A 80 3.25 23.13 16.62
C TRP A 80 3.81 22.66 17.96
N LYS A 81 4.96 23.18 18.39
CA LYS A 81 5.56 22.84 19.70
C LYS A 81 4.65 23.26 20.85
N VAL A 82 4.09 24.47 20.77
CA VAL A 82 3.18 25.02 21.79
C VAL A 82 1.88 24.24 21.81
N GLN A 83 1.32 23.89 20.64
CA GLN A 83 0.10 23.08 20.57
C GLN A 83 0.29 21.67 21.12
N CYS A 84 1.46 21.06 20.91
CA CYS A 84 1.78 19.78 21.52
C CYS A 84 1.91 19.91 23.04
N GLU A 85 2.59 20.94 23.54
CA GLU A 85 2.75 21.19 24.98
C GLU A 85 1.39 21.46 25.68
N GLU A 86 0.51 22.27 25.09
CA GLU A 86 -0.85 22.56 25.60
C GLU A 86 -1.80 21.34 25.54
N MET A 87 -1.51 20.34 24.72
CA MET A 87 -2.35 19.14 24.63
C MET A 87 -1.98 18.09 25.69
N PHE A 88 -0.77 18.16 26.24
CA PHE A 88 -0.26 17.20 27.24
C PHE A 88 -0.40 17.68 28.70
N PHE A 89 -0.53 18.98 28.95
CA PHE A 89 -0.62 19.59 30.28
C PHE A 89 -1.88 20.44 30.43
#